data_AF-H8XP87-F1
#
_entry.id   AF-H8XP87-F1
#
_cell.length_a   1.000
_cell.length_b   1.000
_cell.length_c   1.000
_cell.angle_alpha   90.00
_cell.angle_beta   90.00
_cell.angle_gamma   90.00
#
_symmetry.space_group_name_H-M   'P 1'
#
loop_
_entity.id
_entity.type
_entity.pdbx_description
1 polymer ?
#
loop_
_entity_poly.entity_id
_entity_poly.type
_entity_poly.pdbx_seq_one_letter_code
_entity_poly.pdbx_strand_id
1 'polypeptide(L)'
;MTTRFEDIDLKIEKLVFLLNAEEGNPGIYELTWELGCFDLTIEDKYKVARLVLTEILQEDLVVLGKYKDFKLEEKIATIDKREIEELLNNPSYWYPCNEILSISLTDKGNEYLDKEMPKYADKINARLSGN
;
A
#
# COMPACT_ATOMS: atom_id res chain seq x y z
N MET A 1 14.65 -11.35 -16.59
CA MET A 1 13.94 -12.64 -16.36
C MET A 1 12.73 -12.23 -15.56
N THR A 2 11.53 -12.42 -16.09
CA THR A 2 10.29 -11.90 -15.50
C THR A 2 10.15 -12.43 -14.08
N THR A 3 10.00 -11.53 -13.10
CA THR A 3 9.70 -11.89 -11.72
C THR A 3 8.33 -12.54 -11.70
N ARG A 4 8.17 -13.68 -11.03
CA ARG A 4 6.84 -14.27 -10.89
C ARG A 4 6.18 -13.74 -9.63
N PHE A 5 4.85 -13.70 -9.64
CA PHE A 5 4.06 -13.32 -8.47
C PHE A 5 4.46 -14.11 -7.21
N GLU A 6 4.73 -15.40 -7.34
CA GLU A 6 5.10 -16.28 -6.22
C GLU A 6 6.46 -15.96 -5.61
N ASP A 7 7.30 -15.20 -6.32
CA ASP A 7 8.63 -14.82 -5.86
C ASP A 7 8.61 -13.51 -5.02
N ILE A 8 7.44 -12.87 -4.88
CA ILE A 8 7.27 -11.63 -4.10
C ILE A 8 7.09 -11.93 -2.61
N ASP A 9 7.99 -11.39 -1.77
CA ASP A 9 7.90 -11.48 -0.31
C ASP A 9 6.83 -10.49 0.21
N LEU A 10 5.58 -10.96 0.30
CA LEU A 10 4.44 -10.13 0.73
C LEU A 10 4.62 -9.53 2.14
N LYS A 11 5.41 -10.17 3.01
CA LYS A 11 5.72 -9.62 4.33
C LYS A 11 6.59 -8.36 4.21
N ILE A 12 7.51 -8.32 3.24
CA ILE A 12 8.33 -7.14 2.97
C ILE A 12 7.49 -6.06 2.30
N GLU A 13 6.67 -6.40 1.30
CA GLU A 13 5.80 -5.41 0.65
C GLU A 13 4.79 -4.79 1.63
N LYS A 14 4.29 -5.57 2.60
CA LYS A 14 3.49 -5.06 3.72
C LYS A 14 4.23 -3.96 4.49
N LEU A 15 5.49 -4.16 4.83
CA LEU A 15 6.28 -3.16 5.55
C LEU A 15 6.58 -1.94 4.68
N VAL A 16 6.88 -2.13 3.39
CA VAL A 16 7.07 -1.03 2.43
C VAL A 16 5.81 -0.18 2.28
N PHE A 17 4.63 -0.79 2.21
CA PHE A 17 3.36 -0.07 2.10
C PHE A 17 3.04 0.72 3.37
N LEU A 18 3.36 0.16 4.54
CA LEU A 18 3.21 0.85 5.81
C LEU A 18 4.19 2.04 5.95
N LEU A 19 5.43 1.91 5.47
CA LEU A 19 6.39 3.03 5.39
C LEU A 19 5.88 4.14 4.46
N ASN A 20 5.35 3.77 3.29
CA ASN A 20 4.71 4.75 2.40
C ASN A 20 3.56 5.50 3.11
N ALA A 21 2.77 4.80 3.94
CA ALA A 21 1.71 5.42 4.72
C ALA A 21 2.25 6.35 5.83
N GLU A 22 3.42 6.04 6.40
CA GLU A 22 4.14 6.91 7.37
C GLU A 22 4.62 8.21 6.72
N GLU A 23 5.19 8.11 5.52
CA GLU A 23 5.77 9.24 4.78
C GLU A 23 4.73 10.15 4.12
N GLY A 24 3.44 9.75 4.13
CA GLY A 24 2.34 10.48 3.51
C GLY A 24 2.08 10.03 2.07
N ASN A 25 1.56 8.81 1.93
CA ASN A 25 1.29 8.17 0.64
C ASN A 25 0.35 9.02 -0.25
N PRO A 26 0.77 9.47 -1.44
CA PRO A 26 -0.06 10.25 -2.36
C PRO A 26 -1.26 9.49 -2.94
N GLY A 27 -1.35 8.16 -2.78
CA GLY A 27 -2.53 7.37 -3.10
C GLY A 27 -2.25 5.88 -3.31
N ILE A 28 -3.26 5.02 -3.12
CA ILE A 28 -3.12 3.56 -3.27
C ILE A 28 -2.77 3.14 -4.70
N TYR A 29 -2.99 4.01 -5.69
CA TYR A 29 -2.51 3.80 -7.06
C TYR A 29 -0.97 3.83 -7.15
N GLU A 30 -0.32 4.73 -6.40
CA GLU A 30 1.14 4.84 -6.39
C GLU A 30 1.81 3.61 -5.79
N LEU A 31 1.12 2.88 -4.92
CA LEU A 31 1.59 1.60 -4.40
C LEU A 31 1.75 0.53 -5.49
N THR A 32 1.04 0.66 -6.62
CA THR A 32 1.27 -0.23 -7.78
C THR A 32 2.55 0.14 -8.54
N TRP A 33 2.94 1.41 -8.51
CA TRP A 33 4.20 1.90 -9.09
C TRP A 33 5.39 1.64 -8.19
N GLU A 34 5.19 1.58 -6.87
CA GLU A 34 6.21 1.13 -5.91
C GLU A 34 6.69 -0.30 -6.23
N LEU A 35 5.82 -1.13 -6.81
CA LEU A 35 6.16 -2.48 -7.31
C LEU A 35 6.91 -2.45 -8.66
N GLY A 36 7.29 -1.26 -9.15
CA GLY A 36 8.01 -1.03 -10.40
C GLY A 36 9.43 -1.60 -10.43
N CYS A 37 10.02 -1.87 -9.27
CA CYS A 37 11.32 -2.55 -9.16
C CYS A 37 11.27 -4.02 -9.60
N PHE A 38 10.07 -4.63 -9.63
CA PHE A 38 9.88 -5.99 -10.10
C PHE A 38 9.50 -5.99 -11.58
N ASP A 39 10.05 -6.95 -12.33
CA ASP A 39 9.67 -7.23 -13.71
C ASP A 39 8.35 -8.03 -13.72
N LEU A 40 7.27 -7.37 -13.28
CA LEU A 40 5.91 -7.90 -13.18
C LEU A 40 4.99 -7.28 -14.24
N THR A 41 3.98 -8.05 -14.67
CA THR A 41 2.87 -7.50 -15.44
C THR A 41 2.08 -6.50 -14.60
N ILE A 42 1.35 -5.60 -15.26
CA ILE A 42 0.49 -4.66 -14.54
C ILE A 42 -0.60 -5.39 -13.72
N GLU A 43 -1.13 -6.50 -14.24
CA GLU A 43 -2.12 -7.33 -13.55
C GLU A 43 -1.54 -7.91 -12.25
N ASP A 44 -0.32 -8.45 -12.28
CA ASP A 44 0.34 -8.97 -11.10
C ASP A 44 0.65 -7.88 -10.07
N LYS A 45 1.01 -6.67 -10.50
CA LYS A 45 1.20 -5.53 -9.59
C LYS A 45 -0.08 -5.18 -8.84
N TYR A 46 -1.21 -5.08 -9.54
CA TYR A 46 -2.50 -4.88 -8.89
C TYR A 46 -2.86 -6.02 -7.95
N LYS A 47 -2.57 -7.26 -8.33
CA LYS A 47 -2.82 -8.45 -7.48
C LYS A 47 -2.01 -8.38 -6.18
N VAL A 48 -0.71 -8.08 -6.24
CA VAL A 48 0.14 -7.90 -5.05
C VAL A 48 -0.37 -6.75 -4.20
N ALA A 49 -0.56 -5.57 -4.79
CA ALA A 49 -1.01 -4.39 -4.06
C ALA A 49 -2.36 -4.63 -3.37
N ARG A 50 -3.31 -5.26 -4.06
CA ARG A 50 -4.62 -5.63 -3.50
C ARG A 50 -4.49 -6.56 -2.30
N LEU A 51 -3.65 -7.60 -2.39
CA LEU A 51 -3.45 -8.54 -1.28
C LEU A 51 -2.88 -7.84 -0.06
N VAL A 52 -1.83 -7.03 -0.25
CA VAL A 52 -1.18 -6.29 0.83
C VAL A 52 -2.15 -5.27 1.44
N LEU A 53 -2.84 -4.47 0.61
CA LEU A 53 -3.84 -3.49 1.06
C LEU A 53 -4.96 -4.15 1.86
N THR A 54 -5.49 -5.27 1.38
CA THR A 54 -6.54 -6.02 2.07
C THR A 54 -6.06 -6.44 3.45
N GLU A 55 -4.85 -7.01 3.56
CA GLU A 55 -4.28 -7.45 4.83
C GLU A 55 -4.11 -6.29 5.82
N ILE A 56 -3.46 -5.20 5.42
CA ILE A 56 -3.19 -4.07 6.33
C ILE A 56 -4.47 -3.33 6.77
N LEU A 57 -5.50 -3.32 5.93
CA LEU A 57 -6.80 -2.72 6.26
C LEU A 57 -7.63 -3.63 7.16
N GLN A 58 -7.65 -4.94 6.92
CA GLN A 58 -8.34 -5.91 7.78
C GLN A 58 -7.70 -6.00 9.16
N GLU A 59 -6.38 -5.88 9.23
CA GLU A 59 -5.63 -5.86 10.49
C GLU A 59 -5.67 -4.51 11.22
N ASP A 60 -6.37 -3.49 10.73
CA ASP A 60 -6.41 -2.15 11.33
C ASP A 60 -5.04 -1.47 11.47
N LEU A 61 -4.07 -1.81 10.60
CA LEU A 61 -2.77 -1.14 10.59
C LEU A 61 -2.83 0.21 9.89
N VAL A 62 -3.76 0.36 8.95
CA VAL A 62 -4.04 1.62 8.26
C VAL A 62 -5.54 1.87 8.19
N VAL A 63 -5.91 3.13 7.95
CA VAL A 63 -7.24 3.52 7.50
C VAL A 63 -7.19 3.99 6.06
N LEU A 64 -8.22 3.66 5.28
CA LEU A 64 -8.37 4.17 3.92
C LEU A 64 -9.17 5.47 3.94
N GLY A 65 -8.56 6.56 3.50
CA GLY A 65 -9.18 7.87 3.36
C GLY A 65 -9.40 8.23 1.90
N LYS A 66 -10.39 9.09 1.67
CA LYS A 66 -10.66 9.73 0.40
C LYS A 66 -10.37 11.22 0.51
N TYR A 67 -9.60 11.76 -0.42
CA TYR A 67 -9.08 13.12 -0.42
C TYR A 67 -9.38 13.84 -1.74
N LYS A 68 -9.45 15.17 -1.73
CA LYS A 68 -9.63 15.96 -2.97
C LYS A 68 -8.32 16.28 -3.69
N ASP A 69 -7.21 16.19 -2.99
CA ASP A 69 -5.92 16.70 -3.45
C ASP A 69 -4.77 15.74 -3.12
N PHE A 70 -3.72 15.78 -3.94
CA PHE A 70 -2.53 14.91 -3.81
C PHE A 70 -1.66 15.24 -2.60
N LYS A 71 -1.85 16.39 -1.96
CA LYS A 71 -1.13 16.75 -0.72
C LYS A 71 -1.82 16.17 0.51
N LEU A 72 -2.98 15.53 0.35
CA LEU A 72 -3.77 14.91 1.40
C LEU A 72 -4.24 15.92 2.47
N GLU A 73 -4.38 17.20 2.08
CA GLU A 73 -4.77 18.29 2.99
C GLU A 73 -6.30 18.35 3.17
N GLU A 74 -7.07 17.96 2.15
CA GLU A 74 -8.53 18.03 2.13
C GLU A 74 -9.17 16.63 2.16
N LYS A 75 -9.29 16.05 3.36
CA LYS A 75 -9.98 14.78 3.56
C LYS A 75 -11.50 14.91 3.38
N ILE A 76 -12.06 14.10 2.49
CA ILE A 76 -13.51 13.98 2.25
C ILE A 76 -14.14 13.03 3.25
N ALA A 77 -13.58 11.83 3.37
CA ALA A 77 -14.12 10.78 4.23
C ALA A 77 -13.06 9.73 4.60
N THR A 78 -13.31 8.98 5.67
CA THR A 78 -12.69 7.67 5.88
C THR A 78 -13.65 6.63 5.32
N ILE A 79 -13.15 5.69 4.53
CA ILE A 79 -13.93 4.63 3.89
C ILE A 79 -14.35 3.59 4.93
N ASP A 80 -15.61 3.13 4.90
CA ASP A 80 -16.08 2.06 5.77
C ASP A 80 -15.45 0.73 5.37
N LYS A 81 -15.11 -0.11 6.35
CA LYS A 81 -14.52 -1.43 6.11
C LYS A 81 -15.36 -2.32 5.19
N ARG A 82 -16.69 -2.15 5.19
CA ARG A 82 -17.63 -2.91 4.36
C ARG A 82 -17.48 -2.57 2.87
N GLU A 83 -16.93 -1.40 2.55
CA GLU A 83 -16.74 -0.92 1.17
C GLU A 83 -15.36 -1.31 0.61
N ILE A 84 -14.42 -1.73 1.47
CA ILE A 84 -13.03 -1.98 1.10
C ILE A 84 -12.91 -3.05 0.02
N GLU A 85 -13.64 -4.16 0.17
CA GLU A 85 -13.54 -5.27 -0.78
C GLU A 85 -13.96 -4.84 -2.19
N GLU A 86 -15.09 -4.14 -2.32
CA GLU A 86 -15.58 -3.62 -3.59
C GLU A 86 -14.57 -2.64 -4.21
N LEU A 87 -14.05 -1.71 -3.40
CA LEU A 87 -13.09 -0.71 -3.85
C LEU A 87 -11.77 -1.31 -4.32
N LEU A 88 -11.22 -2.27 -3.58
CA LEU A 88 -9.96 -2.91 -3.91
C LEU A 88 -10.08 -3.93 -5.06
N ASN A 89 -11.29 -4.45 -5.33
CA ASN A 89 -11.55 -5.33 -6.47
C ASN A 89 -11.69 -4.57 -7.79
N ASN A 90 -11.80 -3.24 -7.77
CA ASN A 90 -11.98 -2.42 -8.96
C ASN A 90 -10.83 -1.40 -9.12
N PRO A 91 -9.75 -1.76 -9.86
CA PRO A 91 -8.60 -0.89 -10.09
C PRO A 91 -8.92 0.50 -10.63
N SER A 92 -10.04 0.66 -11.35
CA SER A 92 -10.45 1.98 -11.87
C SER A 92 -10.71 3.01 -10.77
N TYR A 93 -11.08 2.57 -9.56
CA TYR A 93 -11.29 3.46 -8.42
C TYR A 93 -9.99 3.95 -7.78
N TRP A 94 -8.87 3.33 -8.09
CA TRP A 94 -7.58 3.68 -7.49
C TRP A 94 -6.99 4.88 -8.23
N TYR A 95 -7.31 5.00 -9.53
CA TYR A 95 -6.77 6.03 -10.39
C TYR A 95 -7.17 7.45 -9.92
N PRO A 96 -6.21 8.36 -9.70
CA PRO A 96 -6.46 9.64 -9.04
C PRO A 96 -6.98 10.70 -10.03
N CYS A 97 -8.22 10.54 -10.51
CA CYS A 97 -8.84 11.48 -11.46
C CYS A 97 -9.41 12.75 -10.81
N ASN A 98 -10.11 12.62 -9.69
CA ASN A 98 -10.82 13.72 -9.01
C ASN A 98 -10.77 13.58 -7.49
N GLU A 99 -10.76 12.35 -7.00
CA GLU A 99 -10.66 11.99 -5.61
C GLU A 99 -9.54 10.96 -5.49
N ILE A 100 -8.82 11.00 -4.38
CA ILE A 100 -7.64 10.19 -4.14
C ILE A 100 -7.93 9.28 -2.97
N LEU A 101 -7.80 7.99 -3.20
CA LEU A 101 -7.79 7.00 -2.14
C LEU A 101 -6.37 6.89 -1.61
N SER A 102 -6.16 7.20 -0.32
CA SER A 102 -4.86 7.13 0.33
C SER A 102 -4.98 6.45 1.69
N ILE A 103 -3.90 5.78 2.11
CA ILE A 103 -3.81 5.12 3.41
C ILE A 103 -3.05 5.99 4.41
N SER A 104 -3.49 5.96 5.67
CA SER A 104 -2.78 6.57 6.79
C SER A 104 -2.61 5.55 7.90
N LEU A 105 -1.46 5.56 8.57
CA LEU A 105 -1.21 4.67 9.71
C LEU A 105 -2.18 4.92 10.86
N THR A 106 -2.58 3.84 11.50
CA THR A 106 -3.19 3.89 12.83
C THR A 106 -2.11 3.81 13.91
N ASP A 107 -2.45 4.06 15.17
CA ASP A 107 -1.55 3.80 16.30
C ASP A 107 -1.04 2.35 16.28
N LYS A 108 -1.93 1.39 15.97
CA LYS A 108 -1.59 -0.03 15.83
C LYS A 108 -0.61 -0.27 14.66
N GLY A 109 -0.77 0.45 13.56
CA GLY A 109 0.14 0.42 12.42
C GLY A 109 1.54 0.90 12.77
N ASN A 110 1.63 2.03 13.48
CA ASN A 110 2.89 2.58 13.98
C ASN A 110 3.59 1.58 14.92
N GLU A 111 2.88 1.05 15.93
CA GLU A 111 3.44 0.05 16.85
C GLU A 111 3.92 -1.22 16.12
N TYR A 112 3.18 -1.64 15.10
CA TYR A 112 3.55 -2.79 14.28
C TYR A 112 4.83 -2.51 13.48
N LEU A 113 4.94 -1.35 12.84
CA LEU A 113 6.15 -0.91 12.14
C LEU A 113 7.35 -0.89 13.08
N ASP A 114 7.27 -0.20 14.21
CA ASP A 114 8.36 -0.10 15.20
C ASP A 114 8.87 -1.47 15.65
N LYS A 115 7.96 -2.42 15.82
CA LYS A 115 8.28 -3.79 16.25
C LYS A 115 8.89 -4.64 15.13
N GLU A 116 8.41 -4.52 13.91
CA GLU A 116 8.76 -5.43 12.81
C GLU A 116 9.91 -4.92 11.96
N MET A 117 10.02 -3.60 11.73
CA MET A 117 11.07 -2.98 10.93
C MET A 117 12.48 -3.44 11.29
N PRO A 118 12.90 -3.47 12.58
CA PRO A 118 14.25 -3.89 12.95
C PRO A 118 14.57 -5.36 12.60
N LYS A 119 13.55 -6.22 12.48
CA LYS A 119 13.74 -7.66 12.20
C LYS A 119 14.02 -7.92 10.72
N TYR A 120 13.62 -6.99 9.84
CA TYR A 120 13.68 -7.14 8.39
C TYR A 120 14.48 -6.03 7.71
N ALA A 121 15.23 -5.23 8.48
CA ALA A 121 15.95 -4.06 8.00
C ALA A 121 16.79 -4.34 6.75
N ASP A 122 17.57 -5.42 6.72
CA ASP A 122 18.41 -5.76 5.57
C ASP A 122 17.58 -6.05 4.30
N LYS A 123 16.47 -6.79 4.45
CA LYS A 123 15.58 -7.12 3.32
C LYS A 123 14.85 -5.89 2.80
N ILE A 124 14.38 -5.03 3.70
CA ILE A 124 13.69 -3.78 3.33
C ILE A 124 14.68 -2.83 2.63
N ASN A 125 15.90 -2.69 3.16
CA ASN A 125 16.93 -1.87 2.53
C ASN A 125 17.30 -2.40 1.13
N ALA A 126 17.43 -3.72 0.95
CA ALA A 126 17.64 -4.31 -0.37
C ALA A 126 16.48 -3.95 -1.33
N ARG A 127 15.23 -4.15 -0.86
CA ARG A 127 14.01 -3.83 -1.62
C ARG A 127 13.89 -2.35 -2.01
N LEU A 128 14.20 -1.42 -1.12
CA LEU A 128 14.12 0.02 -1.39
C LEU A 128 15.29 0.51 -2.26
N SER A 129 16.45 -0.14 -2.17
CA SER A 129 17.63 0.21 -2.98
C SER A 129 17.62 -0.41 -4.39
N GLY A 130 16.67 -1.30 -4.69
CA GLY A 130 16.55 -1.98 -5.98
C GLY A 130 17.68 -3.00 -6.24
N ASN A 131 18.31 -3.50 -5.17
CA ASN A 131 19.40 -4.49 -5.20
C ASN A 131 18.92 -5.91 -4.94
#